data_AF-A0A7S1V8E4-F1
#
_entry.id   AF-A0A7S1V8E4-F1
#
_cell.length_a   1.000
_cell.length_b   1.000
_cell.length_c   1.000
_cell.angle_alpha   90.00
_cell.angle_beta   90.00
_cell.angle_gamma   90.00
#
_symmetry.space_group_name_H-M   'P 1'
#
loop_
_entity.id
_entity.type
_entity.pdbx_description
1 polymer ?
#
loop_
_entity_poly.entity_id
_entity_poly.type
_entity_poly.pdbx_seq_one_letter_code
_entity_poly.pdbx_strand_id
1 'polypeptide(L)'
;ESSTFDGNKARRLGGAIHINGSSIVIKDTTFFENTSTDGWGGAIMLYEGNLEVSGSSTFEGNSAAYGGAVFTYSSEGSINETTFVGNIASWRGGAITMHQSTLEVSGS
;
A
#
# COMPACT_ATOMS: atom_id res chain seq x y z
N GLU A 1 6.04 -15.29 6.47
CA GLU A 1 4.81 -16.08 6.63
C GLU A 1 3.77 -15.48 5.70
N SER A 2 2.97 -16.29 5.03
CA SER A 2 1.89 -15.75 4.21
C SER A 2 0.78 -15.20 5.09
N SER A 3 0.25 -14.04 4.74
CA SER A 3 -0.83 -13.38 5.48
C SER A 3 -1.87 -12.82 4.51
N THR A 4 -3.07 -12.57 5.02
CA THR A 4 -4.14 -11.94 4.24
C THR A 4 -4.79 -10.83 5.07
N PHE A 5 -4.85 -9.64 4.49
CA PHE A 5 -5.63 -8.51 4.98
C PHE A 5 -6.81 -8.32 4.03
N ASP A 6 -8.00 -8.64 4.50
CA ASP A 6 -9.23 -8.69 3.70
C ASP A 6 -10.28 -7.71 4.26
N GLY A 7 -10.77 -6.81 3.40
CA GLY A 7 -11.92 -5.95 3.70
C GLY A 7 -11.70 -4.95 4.84
N ASN A 8 -10.45 -4.62 5.18
CA ASN A 8 -10.16 -3.69 6.26
C ASN A 8 -10.49 -2.25 5.84
N LYS A 9 -11.00 -1.46 6.78
CA LYS A 9 -11.49 -0.11 6.49
C LYS A 9 -10.98 0.91 7.48
N ALA A 10 -10.39 1.97 6.95
CA ALA A 10 -10.07 3.19 7.69
C ALA A 10 -10.72 4.40 7.05
N ARG A 11 -10.91 5.48 7.82
CA ARG A 11 -11.46 6.73 7.26
C ARG A 11 -10.39 7.58 6.61
N ARG A 12 -9.25 7.74 7.29
CA ARG A 12 -8.19 8.68 6.92
C ARG A 12 -6.78 8.08 6.92
N LEU A 13 -6.61 6.81 7.27
CA LEU A 13 -5.30 6.15 7.33
C LEU A 13 -5.27 5.00 6.33
N GLY A 14 -4.20 4.20 6.31
CA GLY A 14 -4.17 2.98 5.51
C GLY A 14 -5.31 2.04 5.90
N GLY A 15 -6.02 1.50 4.90
CA GLY A 15 -7.22 0.68 5.17
C GLY A 15 -6.92 -0.57 5.98
N ALA A 16 -5.74 -1.18 5.79
CA ALA A 16 -5.25 -2.31 6.57
C ALA A 16 -4.11 -1.94 7.52
N ILE A 17 -3.09 -1.23 7.02
CA ILE A 17 -1.86 -0.95 7.77
C ILE A 17 -1.53 0.54 7.69
N HIS A 18 -1.24 1.14 8.84
CA HIS A 18 -0.68 2.48 8.95
C HIS A 18 0.63 2.44 9.72
N ILE A 19 1.69 2.97 9.10
CA ILE A 19 3.03 3.03 9.66
C ILE A 19 3.45 4.50 9.72
N ASN A 20 3.97 4.91 10.88
CA ASN A 20 4.44 6.26 11.13
C ASN A 20 5.82 6.20 11.83
N GLY A 21 6.87 6.68 11.17
CA GLY A 21 8.21 6.75 11.75
C GLY A 21 8.88 5.38 11.94
N SER A 22 8.50 4.36 11.17
CA SER A 22 8.96 2.98 11.36
C SER A 22 9.08 2.21 10.05
N SER A 23 9.71 1.05 10.10
CA SER A 23 9.93 0.19 8.93
C SER A 23 9.08 -1.08 9.01
N ILE A 24 8.64 -1.59 7.86
CA ILE A 24 7.94 -2.87 7.75
C ILE A 24 8.52 -3.69 6.60
N VAL A 25 8.52 -5.02 6.78
CA VAL A 25 8.77 -5.99 5.72
C VAL A 25 7.52 -6.81 5.50
N ILE A 26 7.03 -6.85 4.27
CA ILE A 26 5.87 -7.60 3.82
C ILE A 26 6.35 -8.64 2.82
N LYS A 27 5.99 -9.91 3.06
CA LYS A 27 6.39 -11.01 2.21
C LYS A 27 5.23 -11.98 2.01
N ASP A 28 5.02 -12.42 0.77
CA ASP A 28 4.01 -13.41 0.39
C ASP A 28 2.61 -13.10 0.96
N THR A 29 2.20 -11.83 0.91
CA THR A 29 1.00 -11.33 1.58
C THR A 29 -0.03 -10.82 0.57
N THR A 30 -1.31 -11.10 0.83
CA THR A 30 -2.42 -10.58 0.03
C THR A 30 -3.15 -9.46 0.77
N PHE A 31 -3.33 -8.33 0.09
CA PHE A 31 -4.21 -7.23 0.51
C PHE A 31 -5.39 -7.18 -0.45
N PHE A 32 -6.56 -7.63 0.02
CA PHE A 32 -7.77 -7.73 -0.77
C PHE A 32 -8.86 -6.79 -0.27
N GLU A 33 -9.42 -5.98 -1.17
CA GLU A 33 -10.58 -5.10 -0.92
C GLU A 33 -10.46 -4.17 0.31
N ASN A 34 -9.24 -3.77 0.68
CA ASN A 34 -9.04 -2.83 1.78
C ASN A 34 -9.32 -1.40 1.32
N THR A 35 -9.92 -0.60 2.19
CA THR A 35 -10.44 0.72 1.83
C THR A 35 -10.03 1.82 2.81
N SER A 36 -9.56 2.94 2.28
CA SER A 36 -9.43 4.22 2.99
C SER A 36 -10.39 5.26 2.40
N THR A 37 -11.53 5.51 3.05
CA THR A 37 -12.65 6.23 2.39
C THR A 37 -12.32 7.66 1.96
N ASP A 38 -11.64 8.41 2.83
CA ASP A 38 -11.26 9.81 2.60
C ASP A 38 -9.74 10.01 2.78
N GLY A 39 -8.98 8.91 2.80
CA GLY A 39 -7.60 8.90 3.24
C GLY A 39 -6.62 8.44 2.19
N TRP A 40 -5.53 7.88 2.69
CA TRP A 40 -4.34 7.55 1.92
C TRP A 40 -4.07 6.04 2.02
N GLY A 41 -3.81 5.39 0.89
CA GLY A 41 -3.50 3.97 0.82
C GLY A 41 -4.70 3.10 1.14
N GLY A 42 -5.31 2.45 0.13
CA GLY A 42 -6.44 1.55 0.40
C GLY A 42 -6.02 0.35 1.26
N ALA A 43 -4.79 -0.12 1.10
CA ALA A 43 -4.17 -1.11 1.97
C ALA A 43 -3.19 -0.48 2.95
N ILE A 44 -2.16 0.19 2.46
CA ILE A 44 -1.01 0.64 3.27
C ILE A 44 -0.83 2.14 3.15
N MET A 45 -0.74 2.81 4.30
CA MET A 45 -0.23 4.16 4.42
C MET A 45 1.10 4.14 5.18
N LEU A 46 2.14 4.69 4.56
CA LEU A 46 3.46 4.85 5.16
C LEU A 46 3.81 6.34 5.27
N TYR A 47 4.17 6.77 6.47
CA TYR A 47 4.61 8.13 6.75
C TYR A 47 5.98 8.07 7.45
N GLU A 48 6.98 8.73 6.87
CA GLU A 48 8.35 8.85 7.42
C GLU A 48 8.96 7.48 7.80
N GLY A 49 8.89 6.50 6.90
CA GLY A 49 9.31 5.13 7.18
C GLY A 49 9.93 4.39 5.99
N ASN A 50 10.16 3.08 6.17
CA ASN A 50 10.64 2.20 5.11
C ASN A 50 9.65 1.05 4.85
N LEU A 51 9.37 0.77 3.58
CA LEU A 51 8.52 -0.34 3.15
C LEU A 51 9.28 -1.26 2.20
N GLU A 52 9.46 -2.50 2.63
CA GLU A 52 9.92 -3.57 1.75
C GLU A 52 8.77 -4.54 1.49
N VAL A 53 8.37 -4.67 0.23
CA VAL A 53 7.42 -5.70 -0.22
C VAL A 53 8.14 -6.64 -1.16
N SER A 54 8.06 -7.94 -0.88
CA SER A 54 8.70 -8.98 -1.68
C SER A 54 7.89 -10.27 -1.72
N GLY A 55 8.40 -11.24 -2.49
CA GLY A 55 7.73 -12.51 -2.73
C GLY A 55 6.45 -12.33 -3.55
N SER A 56 5.61 -13.36 -3.61
CA SER A 56 4.38 -13.34 -4.43
C SER A 56 3.25 -12.57 -3.75
N SER A 57 3.52 -11.34 -3.35
CA SER A 57 2.54 -10.46 -2.70
C SER A 57 1.56 -9.90 -3.72
N THR A 58 0.32 -9.70 -3.31
CA THR A 58 -0.76 -9.21 -4.18
C THR A 58 -1.54 -8.10 -3.48
N PHE A 59 -1.76 -7.00 -4.19
CA PHE A 59 -2.70 -5.95 -3.83
C PHE A 59 -3.84 -5.96 -4.83
N GLU A 60 -5.02 -6.37 -4.41
CA GLU A 60 -6.18 -6.52 -5.28
C GLU A 60 -7.41 -5.79 -4.73
N GLY A 61 -8.06 -5.01 -5.60
CA GLY A 61 -9.34 -4.36 -5.29
C GLY A 61 -9.29 -3.32 -4.18
N ASN A 62 -8.10 -2.86 -3.77
CA ASN A 62 -7.97 -1.87 -2.71
C ASN A 62 -8.35 -0.48 -3.21
N SER A 63 -8.94 0.36 -2.35
CA SER A 63 -9.38 1.69 -2.74
C SER A 63 -9.06 2.81 -1.73
N ALA A 64 -8.69 3.99 -2.22
CA ALA A 64 -8.49 5.19 -1.39
C ALA A 64 -8.73 6.49 -2.16
N ALA A 65 -8.58 7.65 -1.49
CA ALA A 65 -8.49 8.92 -2.20
C ALA A 65 -7.14 9.08 -2.91
N TYR A 66 -6.05 8.66 -2.26
CA TYR A 66 -4.68 8.72 -2.78
C TYR A 66 -4.02 7.36 -2.67
N GLY A 67 -3.51 6.81 -3.78
CA GLY A 67 -2.90 5.49 -3.84
C GLY A 67 -3.89 4.38 -3.48
N GLY A 68 -4.54 3.79 -4.49
CA GLY A 68 -5.60 2.80 -4.30
C GLY A 68 -5.18 1.62 -3.43
N ALA A 69 -3.91 1.22 -3.47
CA ALA A 69 -3.32 0.24 -2.56
C ALA A 69 -2.34 0.89 -1.58
N VAL A 70 -1.30 1.54 -2.08
CA VAL A 70 -0.19 2.03 -1.27
C VAL A 70 -0.04 3.53 -1.42
N PHE A 71 0.07 4.22 -0.29
CA PHE A 71 0.48 5.61 -0.24
C PHE A 71 1.71 5.77 0.65
N THR A 72 2.69 6.54 0.19
CA THR A 72 3.89 6.88 0.96
C THR A 72 4.13 8.38 1.02
N TYR A 73 4.61 8.86 2.18
CA TYR A 73 5.00 10.25 2.40
C TYR A 73 6.36 10.32 3.10
N SER A 74 7.32 11.06 2.52
CA SER A 74 8.69 11.19 3.05
C SER A 74 9.32 9.86 3.44
N SER A 75 9.15 8.84 2.59
CA SER A 75 9.48 7.46 2.89
C SER A 75 10.33 6.82 1.80
N GLU A 76 10.95 5.70 2.11
CA GLU A 76 11.81 4.95 1.19
C GLU A 76 11.40 3.47 1.15
N GLY A 77 11.89 2.72 0.16
CA GLY A 77 11.63 1.28 0.12
C GLY A 77 11.72 0.65 -1.24
N SER A 78 11.30 -0.62 -1.30
CA SER A 78 11.21 -1.38 -2.54
C SER A 78 9.98 -2.27 -2.57
N ILE A 79 9.45 -2.48 -3.77
CA ILE A 79 8.32 -3.36 -4.04
C ILE A 79 8.73 -4.26 -5.20
N ASN A 80 8.95 -5.53 -4.90
CA ASN A 80 9.45 -6.51 -5.85
C ASN A 80 8.50 -7.69 -5.96
N GLU A 81 8.38 -8.27 -7.15
CA GLU A 81 7.60 -9.51 -7.41
C GLU A 81 6.13 -9.40 -6.99
N THR A 82 5.59 -8.19 -6.99
CA THR A 82 4.27 -7.89 -6.43
C THR A 82 3.26 -7.56 -7.52
N THR A 83 2.08 -8.15 -7.44
CA THR A 83 0.99 -7.89 -8.38
C THR A 83 0.04 -6.81 -7.84
N PHE A 84 -0.33 -5.83 -8.67
CA PHE A 84 -1.37 -4.84 -8.37
C PHE A 84 -2.53 -4.96 -9.36
N VAL A 85 -3.71 -5.40 -8.90
CA VAL A 85 -4.90 -5.58 -9.75
C VAL A 85 -6.08 -4.77 -9.22
N GLY A 86 -6.77 -4.04 -10.10
CA GLY A 86 -8.06 -3.43 -9.75
C GLY A 86 -8.03 -2.42 -8.60
N ASN A 87 -6.86 -1.88 -8.23
CA ASN A 87 -6.74 -0.90 -7.16
C ASN A 87 -7.12 0.50 -7.68
N ILE A 88 -7.94 1.23 -6.93
CA ILE A 88 -8.55 2.49 -7.40
C ILE A 88 -8.24 3.62 -6.44
N ALA A 89 -7.68 4.72 -6.94
CA ALA A 89 -7.64 5.99 -6.23
C ALA A 89 -8.61 6.99 -6.85
N SER A 90 -9.43 7.63 -6.01
CA SER A 90 -10.47 8.54 -6.48
C SER A 90 -9.94 9.94 -6.85
N TRP A 91 -8.79 10.36 -6.30
CA TRP A 91 -8.22 11.70 -6.57
C TRP A 91 -6.87 11.64 -7.27
N ARG A 92 -5.87 10.91 -6.73
CA ARG A 92 -4.54 10.81 -7.34
C ARG A 92 -3.93 9.43 -7.20
N GLY A 93 -3.29 9.00 -8.28
CA GLY A 93 -2.64 7.70 -8.41
C GLY A 93 -3.54 6.63 -9.03
N GLY A 94 -2.92 5.49 -9.35
CA GLY A 94 -3.62 4.23 -9.56
C GLY A 94 -3.49 3.40 -8.29
N ALA A 95 -2.72 2.31 -8.36
CA ALA A 95 -2.42 1.49 -7.19
C ALA A 95 -1.48 2.18 -6.18
N ILE A 96 -0.46 2.91 -6.64
CA ILE A 96 0.58 3.50 -5.78
C ILE A 96 0.58 5.02 -5.94
N THR A 97 0.78 5.74 -4.84
CA THR A 97 1.09 7.17 -4.84
C THR A 97 2.25 7.46 -3.89
N MET A 98 3.20 8.25 -4.36
CA MET A 98 4.39 8.65 -3.59
C MET A 98 4.43 10.17 -3.45
N HIS A 99 4.69 10.66 -2.25
CA HIS A 99 4.96 12.08 -1.98
C HIS A 99 6.30 12.23 -1.27
N GLN A 100 7.23 12.97 -1.85
CA GLN A 100 8.59 13.14 -1.31
C GLN A 100 9.25 11.80 -0.93
N SER A 101 8.90 10.72 -1.64
CA SER A 101 9.29 9.36 -1.33
C SER A 101 10.01 8.72 -2.52
N THR A 102 10.81 7.70 -2.25
CA THR A 102 11.51 6.91 -3.26
C THR A 102 11.17 5.44 -3.07
N LEU A 103 10.39 4.85 -3.98
CA LEU A 103 10.17 3.41 -4.03
C LEU A 103 10.75 2.84 -5.31
N GLU A 104 11.59 1.82 -5.17
CA GLU A 104 12.04 1.00 -6.29
C GLU A 104 11.01 -0.09 -6.56
N VAL A 105 10.39 -0.08 -7.75
CA VAL A 105 9.42 -1.10 -8.15
C VAL A 105 10.02 -1.95 -9.26
N SER A 106 10.13 -3.26 -9.04
CA SER A 106 10.68 -4.19 -10.03
C SER A 106 9.98 -5.55 -10.04
N GLY A 107 10.13 -6.31 -11.12
CA GLY A 107 9.58 -7.67 -11.21
C GLY A 107 8.04 -7.75 -11.15
N SER A 108 7.34 -6.71 -11.59
CA SER A 108 5.87 -6.66 -11.71
C SER A 108 5.33 -7.47 -12.89
#